data_AF-A0A4Q2Y4I3-F1
#
_entry.id   AF-A0A4Q2Y4I3-F1
#
_cell.length_a   1.000
_cell.length_b   1.000
_cell.length_c   1.000
_cell.angle_alpha   90.00
_cell.angle_beta   90.00
_cell.angle_gamma   90.00
#
_symmetry.space_group_name_H-M   'P 1'
#
loop_
_entity.id
_entity.type
_entity.pdbx_description
1 polymer ?
#
loop_
_entity_poly.entity_id
_entity_poly.type
_entity_poly.pdbx_seq_one_letter_code
_entity_poly.pdbx_strand_id
1 'polypeptide(L)'
;MNHTLRAFAEIYLRSSAAKRGGKRDCTLDWEKFLRLAGMHDGDEREVAVGELLAAERRSGGLLVIERDRLGHEKFLKLKLDGGEKWLFAATGCKSPSDERGILAEFFREASDITVPDTYSDGWRAWCAGFSAGALAGDSISPFGRDDPAGNRCFLDAVAAVLNWQEEALIQRASSRITGDSKGLGRWRAKLEASLEAITSGERPSLSDFGIVDAPRSAWVHGPLELEFAHGRIDLGQLSAPCALSAIDLAAAVSIACRTGVCVTVENECVFHELAAAKTGVLLIHTSFPGAATRLLIER
;
A
#
# COMPACT_ATOMS: atom_id res chain seq x y z
N MET A 1 0.28 39.20 3.56
CA MET A 1 -0.09 37.98 2.82
C MET A 1 -1.60 38.06 2.60
N ASN A 2 -2.10 37.92 1.37
CA ASN A 2 -3.49 38.21 1.02
C ASN A 2 -4.41 37.11 1.57
N HIS A 3 -5.15 37.42 2.64
CA HIS A 3 -5.98 36.46 3.38
C HIS A 3 -7.12 35.94 2.50
N THR A 4 -7.68 36.80 1.64
CA THR A 4 -8.78 36.46 0.74
C THR A 4 -8.40 35.44 -0.33
N LEU A 5 -7.23 35.62 -0.97
CA LEU A 5 -6.72 34.66 -1.97
C LEU A 5 -6.36 33.31 -1.33
N ARG A 6 -5.91 33.30 -0.08
CA ARG A 6 -5.65 32.05 0.65
C ARG A 6 -6.94 31.27 0.91
N ALA A 7 -8.00 31.95 1.37
CA ALA A 7 -9.31 31.34 1.52
C ALA A 7 -9.84 30.80 0.18
N PHE A 8 -9.61 31.53 -0.92
CA PHE A 8 -9.99 31.03 -2.24
C PHE A 8 -9.21 29.79 -2.66
N ALA A 9 -7.89 29.75 -2.42
CA ALA A 9 -7.06 28.58 -2.66
C ALA A 9 -7.53 27.36 -1.84
N GLU A 10 -7.89 27.54 -0.57
CA GLU A 10 -8.41 26.46 0.29
C GLU A 10 -9.75 25.92 -0.20
N ILE A 11 -10.66 26.80 -0.64
CA ILE A 11 -11.92 26.39 -1.27
C ILE A 11 -11.64 25.65 -2.59
N TYR A 12 -10.71 26.14 -3.39
CA TYR A 12 -10.29 25.51 -4.64
C TYR A 12 -9.77 24.10 -4.40
N LEU A 13 -8.91 23.87 -3.40
CA LEU A 13 -8.37 22.55 -3.05
C LEU A 13 -9.46 21.51 -2.74
N ARG A 14 -10.60 21.94 -2.20
CA ARG A 14 -11.74 21.06 -1.90
C ARG A 14 -12.57 20.73 -3.13
N SER A 15 -12.45 21.52 -4.20
CA SER A 15 -13.22 21.38 -5.43
C SER A 15 -12.84 20.12 -6.22
N SER A 16 -13.74 19.67 -7.09
CA SER A 16 -13.45 18.58 -8.04
C SER A 16 -12.35 18.97 -9.04
N ALA A 17 -12.18 20.26 -9.34
CA ALA A 17 -11.17 20.75 -10.27
C ALA A 17 -9.75 20.52 -9.74
N ALA A 18 -9.51 20.80 -8.46
CA ALA A 18 -8.23 20.49 -7.81
C ALA A 18 -7.97 18.98 -7.74
N LYS A 19 -9.00 18.19 -7.43
CA LYS A 19 -8.87 16.74 -7.22
C LYS A 19 -8.66 15.94 -8.51
N ARG A 20 -9.36 16.29 -9.59
CA ARG A 20 -9.47 15.47 -10.82
C ARG A 20 -9.01 16.18 -12.10
N GLY A 21 -8.28 17.29 -11.99
CA GLY A 21 -7.93 18.12 -13.13
C GLY A 21 -9.17 18.77 -13.76
N GLY A 22 -9.45 20.02 -13.40
CA GLY A 22 -10.59 20.76 -13.93
C GLY A 22 -10.64 20.73 -15.47
N LYS A 23 -11.83 20.58 -16.05
CA LYS A 23 -12.07 20.73 -17.50
C LYS A 23 -12.80 22.02 -17.86
N ARG A 24 -13.06 22.86 -16.86
CA ARG A 24 -13.80 24.12 -16.97
C ARG A 24 -13.26 25.11 -15.95
N ASP A 25 -13.52 26.39 -16.20
CA ASP A 25 -13.24 27.47 -15.26
C ASP A 25 -13.87 27.18 -13.89
N CYS A 26 -13.14 27.42 -12.80
CA CYS A 26 -13.67 27.29 -11.46
C CYS A 26 -14.50 28.54 -11.14
N THR A 27 -15.80 28.35 -10.93
CA THR A 27 -16.74 29.45 -10.71
C THR A 27 -17.38 29.30 -9.34
N LEU A 28 -17.31 30.35 -8.52
CA LEU A 28 -17.96 30.44 -7.23
C LEU A 28 -18.94 31.61 -7.24
N ASP A 29 -20.10 31.40 -6.64
CA ASP A 29 -21.01 32.50 -6.31
C ASP A 29 -20.32 33.47 -5.33
N TRP A 30 -20.43 34.76 -5.61
CA TRP A 30 -19.72 35.82 -4.91
C TRP A 30 -20.04 35.84 -3.41
N GLU A 31 -21.32 35.88 -3.05
CA GLU A 31 -21.76 35.90 -1.66
C GLU A 31 -21.45 34.58 -0.95
N LYS A 32 -21.60 33.46 -1.66
CA LYS A 32 -21.23 32.15 -1.12
C LYS A 32 -19.74 32.07 -0.81
N PHE A 33 -18.88 32.61 -1.68
CA PHE A 33 -17.45 32.67 -1.43
C PHE A 33 -17.14 33.49 -0.17
N LEU A 34 -17.65 34.72 -0.08
CA LEU A 34 -17.42 35.61 1.07
C LEU A 34 -17.86 34.94 2.38
N ARG A 35 -19.01 34.27 2.38
CA ARG A 35 -19.48 33.53 3.56
C ARG A 35 -18.58 32.33 3.93
N LEU A 36 -18.16 31.53 2.94
CA LEU A 36 -17.26 30.40 3.19
C LEU A 36 -15.86 30.84 3.64
N ALA A 37 -15.43 32.03 3.22
CA ALA A 37 -14.18 32.64 3.60
C ALA A 37 -14.26 33.39 4.95
N GLY A 38 -15.45 33.50 5.54
CA GLY A 38 -15.70 34.25 6.78
C GLY A 38 -15.82 35.77 6.62
N MET A 39 -15.73 36.30 5.40
CA MET A 39 -15.59 37.73 5.08
C MET A 39 -16.89 38.35 4.55
N HIS A 40 -18.02 38.07 5.21
CA HIS A 40 -19.35 38.36 4.67
C HIS A 40 -19.99 39.65 5.20
N ASP A 41 -19.44 40.25 6.24
CA ASP A 41 -19.92 41.47 6.88
C ASP A 41 -18.79 42.39 7.36
N GLY A 42 -19.16 43.63 7.71
CA GLY A 42 -18.28 44.64 8.29
C GLY A 42 -17.05 45.00 7.46
N ASP A 43 -16.00 45.46 8.16
CA ASP A 43 -14.73 45.91 7.58
C ASP A 43 -14.00 44.78 6.84
N GLU A 44 -14.16 43.53 7.29
CA GLU A 44 -13.54 42.36 6.67
C GLU A 44 -14.05 42.14 5.25
N ARG A 45 -15.35 42.37 5.02
CA ARG A 45 -15.94 42.33 3.68
C ARG A 45 -15.34 43.39 2.78
N GLU A 46 -15.22 44.64 3.25
CA GLU A 46 -14.66 45.73 2.45
C GLU A 46 -13.20 45.46 2.05
N VAL A 47 -12.41 44.96 3.00
CA VAL A 47 -11.03 44.53 2.75
C VAL A 47 -10.99 43.40 1.71
N ALA A 48 -11.82 42.37 1.87
CA ALA A 48 -11.86 41.24 0.94
C ALA A 48 -12.25 41.65 -0.48
N VAL A 49 -13.25 42.52 -0.61
CA VAL A 49 -13.68 43.09 -1.90
C VAL A 49 -12.52 43.87 -2.54
N GLY A 50 -11.86 44.75 -1.78
CA GLY A 50 -10.70 45.51 -2.25
C GLY A 50 -9.54 44.61 -2.69
N GLU A 51 -9.26 43.55 -1.94
CA GLU A 51 -8.25 42.55 -2.26
C GLU A 51 -8.57 41.78 -3.55
N LEU A 52 -9.84 41.37 -3.75
CA LEU A 52 -10.28 40.65 -4.94
C LEU A 52 -10.24 41.54 -6.19
N LEU A 53 -10.66 42.79 -6.11
CA LEU A 53 -10.58 43.75 -7.22
C LEU A 53 -9.12 44.04 -7.60
N ALA A 54 -8.23 44.17 -6.61
CA ALA A 54 -6.80 44.30 -6.86
C ALA A 54 -6.20 43.02 -7.46
N ALA A 55 -6.69 41.85 -7.05
CA ALA A 55 -6.26 40.57 -7.57
C ALA A 55 -6.74 40.34 -9.02
N GLU A 56 -7.99 40.68 -9.35
CA GLU A 56 -8.55 40.66 -10.72
C GLU A 56 -7.63 41.44 -11.67
N ARG A 57 -7.27 42.69 -11.31
CA ARG A 57 -6.37 43.53 -12.10
C ARG A 57 -4.97 42.94 -12.28
N ARG A 58 -4.38 42.40 -11.21
CA ARG A 58 -3.02 41.81 -11.24
C ARG A 58 -2.96 40.47 -11.96
N SER A 59 -4.09 39.77 -12.06
CA SER A 59 -4.15 38.43 -12.65
C SER A 59 -4.01 38.42 -14.17
N GLY A 60 -4.15 39.58 -14.83
CA GLY A 60 -4.13 39.64 -16.30
C GLY A 60 -5.29 38.89 -16.96
N GLY A 61 -6.42 38.71 -16.26
CA GLY A 61 -7.61 38.02 -16.75
C GLY A 61 -7.73 36.55 -16.31
N LEU A 62 -6.81 36.07 -15.46
CA LEU A 62 -6.85 34.73 -14.89
C LEU A 62 -7.86 34.60 -13.72
N LEU A 63 -8.10 35.71 -13.02
CA LEU A 63 -9.17 35.88 -12.05
C LEU A 63 -10.14 36.93 -12.59
N VAL A 64 -11.41 36.57 -12.72
CA VAL A 64 -12.46 37.44 -13.28
C VAL A 64 -13.62 37.51 -12.30
N ILE A 65 -14.09 38.74 -12.03
CA ILE A 65 -15.29 39.01 -11.26
C ILE A 65 -16.41 39.31 -12.25
N GLU A 66 -17.28 38.33 -12.46
CA GLU A 66 -18.43 38.47 -13.33
C GLU A 66 -19.49 39.31 -12.62
N ARG A 67 -19.96 40.37 -13.29
CA ARG A 67 -20.94 41.32 -12.78
C ARG A 67 -22.25 41.17 -13.52
N ASP A 68 -23.37 41.46 -12.86
CA ASP A 68 -24.69 41.47 -13.49
C ASP A 68 -24.92 42.74 -14.35
N ARG A 69 -26.13 42.89 -14.91
CA ARG A 69 -26.48 44.06 -15.75
C ARG A 69 -26.51 45.39 -14.97
N LEU A 70 -26.65 45.33 -13.65
CA LEU A 70 -26.65 46.49 -12.75
C LEU A 70 -25.24 46.78 -12.21
N GLY A 71 -24.25 45.94 -12.55
CA GLY A 71 -22.86 46.09 -12.14
C GLY A 71 -22.51 45.39 -10.84
N HIS A 72 -23.43 44.64 -10.22
CA HIS A 72 -23.17 43.94 -8.97
C HIS A 72 -22.35 42.66 -9.19
N GLU A 73 -21.40 42.39 -8.30
CA GLU A 73 -20.59 41.18 -8.33
C GLU A 73 -21.45 39.93 -8.13
N LYS A 74 -21.33 38.98 -9.06
CA LYS A 74 -22.17 37.78 -9.09
C LYS A 74 -21.34 36.51 -8.95
N PHE A 75 -20.27 36.39 -9.72
CA PHE A 75 -19.40 35.21 -9.68
C PHE A 75 -17.94 35.60 -9.61
N LEU A 76 -17.20 34.88 -8.77
CA LEU A 76 -15.75 34.83 -8.80
C LEU A 76 -15.30 33.66 -9.67
N LYS A 77 -14.54 33.94 -10.71
CA LYS A 77 -14.17 32.96 -11.73
C LYS A 77 -12.67 32.87 -11.90
N LEU A 78 -12.11 31.70 -11.68
CA LEU A 78 -10.72 31.36 -11.96
C LEU A 78 -10.64 30.62 -13.30
N LYS A 79 -9.85 31.16 -14.23
CA LYS A 79 -9.67 30.55 -15.55
C LYS A 79 -8.99 29.20 -15.45
N LEU A 80 -9.46 28.27 -16.26
CA LEU A 80 -8.89 26.93 -16.36
C LEU A 80 -7.42 27.00 -16.79
N ASP A 81 -7.15 27.75 -17.85
CA ASP A 81 -5.79 27.94 -18.34
C ASP A 81 -5.08 29.00 -17.51
N GLY A 82 -3.94 28.61 -16.90
CA GLY A 82 -3.07 29.48 -16.09
C GLY A 82 -3.61 29.93 -14.72
N GLY A 83 -4.93 29.90 -14.49
CA GLY A 83 -5.52 30.48 -13.27
C GLY A 83 -5.16 29.75 -11.98
N GLU A 84 -5.12 28.40 -12.00
CA GLU A 84 -4.66 27.62 -10.84
C GLU A 84 -3.22 27.99 -10.47
N LYS A 85 -2.29 27.95 -11.43
CA LYS A 85 -0.88 28.30 -11.20
C LYS A 85 -0.73 29.71 -10.66
N TRP A 86 -1.48 30.68 -11.22
CA TRP A 86 -1.46 32.05 -10.72
C TRP A 86 -1.97 32.17 -9.28
N LEU A 87 -3.09 31.53 -8.94
CA LEU A 87 -3.67 31.60 -7.60
C LEU A 87 -2.70 31.08 -6.54
N PHE A 88 -2.11 29.91 -6.78
CA PHE A 88 -1.19 29.28 -5.84
C PHE A 88 0.17 29.99 -5.79
N ALA A 89 0.66 30.55 -6.90
CA ALA A 89 1.81 31.44 -6.88
C ALA A 89 1.56 32.71 -6.04
N ALA A 90 0.35 33.29 -6.14
CA ALA A 90 -0.03 34.46 -5.35
C ALA A 90 -0.16 34.18 -3.84
N THR A 91 -0.42 32.93 -3.44
CA THR A 91 -0.46 32.50 -2.04
C THR A 91 0.86 31.91 -1.53
N GLY A 92 1.86 31.70 -2.40
CA GLY A 92 3.13 31.05 -2.06
C GLY A 92 3.00 29.54 -1.78
N CYS A 93 1.96 28.90 -2.31
CA CYS A 93 1.71 27.47 -2.17
C CYS A 93 1.98 26.73 -3.49
N LYS A 94 2.15 25.40 -3.43
CA LYS A 94 2.19 24.57 -4.64
C LYS A 94 0.78 24.38 -5.19
N SER A 95 0.63 24.43 -6.51
CA SER A 95 -0.66 24.16 -7.13
C SER A 95 -0.96 22.65 -7.19
N PRO A 96 -2.24 22.24 -7.16
CA PRO A 96 -2.61 20.85 -7.39
C PRO A 96 -2.08 20.26 -8.70
N SER A 97 -2.00 21.04 -9.77
CA SER A 97 -1.40 20.61 -11.04
C SER A 97 0.10 20.39 -10.92
N ASP A 98 0.82 21.21 -10.15
CA ASP A 98 2.25 20.98 -9.88
C ASP A 98 2.45 19.72 -9.05
N GLU A 99 1.62 19.47 -8.03
CA GLU A 99 1.67 18.23 -7.24
C GLU A 99 1.40 16.99 -8.10
N ARG A 100 0.38 17.04 -8.96
CA ARG A 100 0.10 15.98 -9.95
C ARG A 100 1.28 15.78 -10.91
N GLY A 101 1.91 16.88 -11.34
CA GLY A 101 3.08 16.85 -12.22
C GLY A 101 4.30 16.20 -11.55
N ILE A 102 4.60 16.56 -10.30
CA ILE A 102 5.69 15.95 -9.51
C ILE A 102 5.47 14.45 -9.37
N LEU A 103 4.25 14.02 -9.04
CA LEU A 103 3.94 12.61 -8.91
C LEU A 103 4.00 11.86 -10.25
N ALA A 104 3.55 12.49 -11.32
CA ALA A 104 3.66 11.91 -12.65
C ALA A 104 5.11 11.74 -13.10
N GLU A 105 5.98 12.69 -12.75
CA GLU A 105 7.43 12.61 -12.99
C GLU A 105 8.05 11.46 -12.21
N PHE A 106 7.70 11.31 -10.92
CA PHE A 106 8.15 10.20 -10.09
C PHE A 106 7.90 8.83 -10.74
N PHE A 107 6.71 8.62 -11.34
CA PHE A 107 6.42 7.38 -12.05
C PHE A 107 7.14 7.26 -13.39
N ARG A 108 7.44 8.38 -14.06
CA ARG A 108 8.22 8.36 -15.30
C ARG A 108 9.67 7.96 -15.02
N GLU A 109 10.29 8.57 -14.02
CA GLU A 109 11.63 8.19 -13.55
C GLU A 109 11.67 6.73 -13.09
N ALA A 110 10.61 6.25 -12.42
CA ALA A 110 10.51 4.85 -12.02
C ALA A 110 10.49 3.86 -13.20
N SER A 111 10.04 4.28 -14.39
CA SER A 111 10.02 3.42 -15.57
C SER A 111 11.43 3.04 -16.08
N ASP A 112 12.45 3.79 -15.66
CA ASP A 112 13.86 3.55 -15.98
C ASP A 112 14.55 2.57 -15.00
N ILE A 113 13.84 2.12 -13.95
CA ILE A 113 14.38 1.10 -13.05
C ILE A 113 14.57 -0.22 -13.80
N THR A 114 15.78 -0.77 -13.71
CA THR A 114 16.11 -2.05 -14.31
C THR A 114 15.34 -3.19 -13.66
N VAL A 115 14.59 -3.93 -14.48
CA VAL A 115 13.93 -5.20 -14.15
C VAL A 115 14.30 -6.23 -15.22
N PRO A 116 14.11 -7.55 -14.98
CA PRO A 116 14.42 -8.55 -16.00
C PRO A 116 13.69 -8.28 -17.32
N ASP A 117 14.34 -8.58 -18.45
CA ASP A 117 13.84 -8.27 -19.79
C ASP A 117 12.41 -8.76 -20.03
N THR A 118 12.08 -9.96 -19.51
CA THR A 118 10.74 -10.57 -19.56
C THR A 118 9.63 -9.68 -19.01
N TYR A 119 9.94 -8.78 -18.07
CA TYR A 119 8.96 -7.90 -17.41
C TYR A 119 9.13 -6.42 -17.79
N SER A 120 10.13 -6.08 -18.59
CA SER A 120 10.52 -4.69 -18.88
C SER A 120 9.39 -3.87 -19.52
N ASP A 121 8.69 -4.43 -20.50
CA ASP A 121 7.58 -3.76 -21.18
C ASP A 121 6.37 -3.58 -20.25
N GLY A 122 6.03 -4.62 -19.48
CA GLY A 122 4.95 -4.56 -18.49
C GLY A 122 5.22 -3.54 -17.39
N TRP A 123 6.47 -3.48 -16.91
CA TRP A 123 6.91 -2.48 -15.93
C TRP A 123 6.76 -1.06 -16.45
N ARG A 124 7.28 -0.79 -17.65
CA ARG A 124 7.16 0.54 -18.28
C ARG A 124 5.72 0.94 -18.51
N ALA A 125 4.88 0.02 -19.00
CA ALA A 125 3.46 0.26 -19.21
C ALA A 125 2.73 0.58 -17.89
N TRP A 126 3.03 -0.17 -16.82
CA TRP A 126 2.47 0.03 -15.49
C TRP A 126 2.85 1.40 -14.91
N CYS A 127 4.13 1.78 -14.97
CA CYS A 127 4.62 3.10 -14.58
C CYS A 127 3.99 4.23 -15.42
N ALA A 128 3.91 4.06 -16.74
CA ALA A 128 3.28 5.04 -17.64
C ALA A 128 1.79 5.24 -17.33
N GLY A 129 1.07 4.16 -16.98
CA GLY A 129 -0.33 4.21 -16.56
C GLY A 129 -0.52 5.07 -15.31
N PHE A 130 0.33 4.89 -14.28
CA PHE A 130 0.29 5.73 -13.08
C PHE A 130 0.70 7.17 -13.34
N SER A 131 1.69 7.41 -14.21
CA SER A 131 2.09 8.76 -14.62
C SER A 131 0.92 9.51 -15.26
N ALA A 132 0.24 8.88 -16.22
CA ALA A 132 -0.95 9.45 -16.88
C ALA A 132 -2.10 9.67 -15.89
N GLY A 133 -2.40 8.68 -15.03
CA GLY A 133 -3.44 8.79 -14.00
C GLY A 133 -3.15 9.89 -12.97
N ALA A 134 -1.88 10.06 -12.59
CA ALA A 134 -1.46 11.14 -11.69
C ALA A 134 -1.77 12.53 -12.28
N LEU A 135 -1.43 12.76 -13.56
CA LEU A 135 -1.72 14.01 -14.28
C LEU A 135 -3.23 14.27 -14.40
N ALA A 136 -3.99 13.22 -14.74
CA ALA A 136 -5.44 13.28 -14.88
C ALA A 136 -6.17 13.45 -13.54
N GLY A 137 -5.49 13.24 -12.40
CA GLY A 137 -6.13 13.28 -11.08
C GLY A 137 -6.97 12.02 -10.77
N ASP A 138 -6.66 10.91 -11.45
CA ASP A 138 -7.30 9.62 -11.22
C ASP A 138 -6.78 8.93 -9.96
N SER A 139 -7.35 7.77 -9.61
CA SER A 139 -6.80 6.95 -8.54
C SER A 139 -5.41 6.46 -8.91
N ILE A 140 -4.48 6.60 -7.97
CA ILE A 140 -3.10 6.09 -8.08
C ILE A 140 -2.85 4.93 -7.11
N SER A 141 -3.91 4.33 -6.55
CA SER A 141 -3.78 3.15 -5.68
C SER A 141 -2.97 2.06 -6.40
N PRO A 142 -1.98 1.43 -5.76
CA PRO A 142 -1.77 1.35 -4.31
C PRO A 142 -0.96 2.49 -3.66
N PHE A 143 -0.53 3.50 -4.43
CA PHE A 143 0.26 4.64 -3.98
C PHE A 143 -0.58 5.73 -3.29
N GLY A 144 0.06 6.53 -2.42
CA GLY A 144 -0.53 7.70 -1.75
C GLY A 144 -0.11 9.01 -2.41
N ARG A 145 -0.97 10.03 -2.40
CA ARG A 145 -0.61 11.37 -2.95
C ARG A 145 0.27 12.17 -1.99
N ASP A 146 0.18 11.85 -0.71
CA ASP A 146 0.76 12.53 0.45
C ASP A 146 1.89 11.73 1.12
N ASP A 147 2.28 10.58 0.55
CA ASP A 147 3.34 9.72 1.10
C ASP A 147 4.45 9.42 0.06
N PRO A 148 5.30 10.41 -0.30
CA PRO A 148 6.38 10.19 -1.25
C PRO A 148 7.39 9.12 -0.82
N ALA A 149 7.67 9.04 0.49
CA ALA A 149 8.62 8.09 1.04
C ALA A 149 8.07 6.67 0.97
N GLY A 150 6.83 6.44 1.40
CA GLY A 150 6.18 5.13 1.29
C GLY A 150 5.98 4.70 -0.16
N ASN A 151 5.67 5.63 -1.07
CA ASN A 151 5.60 5.35 -2.51
C ASN A 151 6.93 4.84 -3.04
N ARG A 152 8.04 5.48 -2.68
CA ARG A 152 9.38 5.05 -3.09
C ARG A 152 9.69 3.66 -2.54
N CYS A 153 9.54 3.45 -1.23
CA CYS A 153 9.81 2.16 -0.60
C CYS A 153 8.96 1.03 -1.21
N PHE A 154 7.68 1.28 -1.50
CA PHE A 154 6.81 0.29 -2.12
C PHE A 154 7.24 -0.01 -3.56
N LEU A 155 7.55 1.02 -4.36
CA LEU A 155 7.98 0.84 -5.74
C LEU A 155 9.30 0.07 -5.84
N ASP A 156 10.27 0.43 -4.99
CA ASP A 156 11.55 -0.28 -4.88
C ASP A 156 11.32 -1.74 -4.49
N ALA A 157 10.35 -2.03 -3.61
CA ALA A 157 10.00 -3.40 -3.25
C ALA A 157 9.41 -4.20 -4.43
N VAL A 158 8.53 -3.60 -5.24
CA VAL A 158 8.00 -4.27 -6.45
C VAL A 158 9.15 -4.61 -7.41
N ALA A 159 10.02 -3.65 -7.72
CA ALA A 159 11.15 -3.87 -8.62
C ALA A 159 12.12 -4.92 -8.07
N ALA A 160 12.38 -4.91 -6.75
CA ALA A 160 13.26 -5.88 -6.12
C ALA A 160 12.67 -7.31 -6.11
N VAL A 161 11.35 -7.47 -5.99
CA VAL A 161 10.70 -8.77 -6.14
C VAL A 161 10.81 -9.29 -7.57
N LEU A 162 10.58 -8.44 -8.59
CA LEU A 162 10.76 -8.83 -9.99
C LEU A 162 12.21 -9.27 -10.30
N ASN A 163 13.19 -8.63 -9.66
CA ASN A 163 14.60 -8.96 -9.79
C ASN A 163 15.07 -10.11 -8.89
N TRP A 164 14.19 -10.71 -8.08
CA TRP A 164 14.57 -11.78 -7.16
C TRP A 164 14.82 -13.09 -7.92
N GLN A 165 15.92 -13.79 -7.62
CA GLN A 165 16.38 -14.96 -8.39
C GLN A 165 16.69 -16.20 -7.53
N GLU A 166 16.62 -16.10 -6.20
CA GLU A 166 16.93 -17.21 -5.30
C GLU A 166 15.68 -17.67 -4.56
N GLU A 167 15.58 -18.95 -4.21
CA GLU A 167 14.54 -19.36 -3.27
C GLU A 167 14.90 -18.84 -1.85
N ALA A 168 13.96 -18.15 -1.20
CA ALA A 168 14.16 -17.65 0.16
C ALA A 168 12.86 -17.54 0.94
N LEU A 169 12.94 -17.77 2.26
CA LEU A 169 11.84 -17.47 3.17
C LEU A 169 11.49 -15.98 3.13
N ILE A 170 10.19 -15.67 3.19
CA ILE A 170 9.66 -14.29 3.12
C ILE A 170 10.31 -13.35 4.13
N GLN A 171 10.65 -13.82 5.33
CA GLN A 171 11.31 -12.97 6.33
C GLN A 171 12.72 -12.54 5.89
N ARG A 172 13.49 -13.44 5.27
CA ARG A 172 14.83 -13.13 4.74
C ARG A 172 14.73 -12.20 3.53
N ALA A 173 13.84 -12.51 2.59
CA ALA A 173 13.60 -11.65 1.43
C ALA A 173 13.13 -10.25 1.87
N SER A 174 12.23 -10.18 2.85
CA SER A 174 11.70 -8.92 3.38
C SER A 174 12.77 -8.06 4.05
N SER A 175 13.60 -8.64 4.90
CA SER A 175 14.74 -7.91 5.49
C SER A 175 15.69 -7.35 4.43
N ARG A 176 15.90 -8.09 3.33
CA ARG A 176 16.81 -7.68 2.25
C ARG A 176 16.20 -6.63 1.33
N ILE A 177 14.90 -6.72 1.04
CA ILE A 177 14.20 -5.83 0.11
C ILE A 177 13.74 -4.54 0.80
N THR A 178 13.15 -4.64 1.99
CA THR A 178 12.52 -3.48 2.66
C THR A 178 13.27 -3.02 3.90
N GLY A 179 14.35 -3.70 4.31
CA GLY A 179 15.03 -3.43 5.59
C GLY A 179 14.21 -3.82 6.83
N ASP A 180 13.10 -4.52 6.65
CA ASP A 180 12.15 -4.92 7.70
C ASP A 180 11.67 -6.35 7.43
N SER A 181 11.85 -7.27 8.38
CA SER A 181 11.48 -8.68 8.23
C SER A 181 9.97 -8.93 8.03
N LYS A 182 9.13 -7.91 8.24
CA LYS A 182 7.67 -7.95 8.05
C LYS A 182 7.19 -7.06 6.90
N GLY A 183 8.06 -6.30 6.25
CA GLY A 183 7.70 -5.35 5.19
C GLY A 183 6.92 -5.97 4.03
N LEU A 184 7.46 -6.99 3.38
CA LEU A 184 6.77 -7.70 2.29
C LEU A 184 5.47 -8.34 2.78
N GLY A 185 5.46 -8.90 3.99
CA GLY A 185 4.25 -9.47 4.58
C GLY A 185 3.11 -8.44 4.72
N ARG A 186 3.41 -7.22 5.16
CA ARG A 186 2.44 -6.11 5.24
C ARG A 186 1.92 -5.67 3.89
N TRP A 187 2.76 -5.78 2.85
CA TRP A 187 2.42 -5.35 1.49
C TRP A 187 1.99 -6.48 0.57
N ARG A 188 1.92 -7.73 1.04
CA ARG A 188 1.70 -8.93 0.21
C ARG A 188 0.58 -8.74 -0.82
N ALA A 189 -0.62 -8.40 -0.37
CA ALA A 189 -1.76 -8.22 -1.27
C ALA A 189 -1.55 -7.09 -2.30
N LYS A 190 -0.88 -6.00 -1.91
CA LYS A 190 -0.55 -4.88 -2.81
C LYS A 190 0.53 -5.27 -3.81
N LEU A 191 1.55 -5.99 -3.37
CA LEU A 191 2.63 -6.51 -4.20
C LEU A 191 2.08 -7.49 -5.24
N GLU A 192 1.35 -8.52 -4.82
CA GLU A 192 0.76 -9.52 -5.71
C GLU A 192 -0.15 -8.87 -6.77
N ALA A 193 -1.00 -7.90 -6.39
CA ALA A 193 -1.81 -7.15 -7.35
C ALA A 193 -0.97 -6.30 -8.33
N SER A 194 0.16 -5.75 -7.87
CA SER A 194 1.06 -4.96 -8.73
C SER A 194 1.83 -5.87 -9.69
N LEU A 195 2.29 -7.02 -9.22
CA LEU A 195 2.96 -8.05 -10.02
C LEU A 195 2.01 -8.67 -11.07
N GLU A 196 0.74 -8.86 -10.74
CA GLU A 196 -0.29 -9.27 -11.69
C GLU A 196 -0.44 -8.25 -12.83
N ALA A 197 -0.52 -6.96 -12.48
CA ALA A 197 -0.63 -5.88 -13.46
C ALA A 197 0.61 -5.76 -14.37
N ILE A 198 1.80 -6.13 -13.87
CA ILE A 198 3.06 -6.04 -14.61
C ILE A 198 3.29 -7.26 -15.49
N THR A 199 3.04 -8.48 -14.97
CA THR A 199 3.42 -9.71 -15.68
C THR A 199 2.36 -10.22 -16.65
N SER A 200 1.13 -9.68 -16.61
CA SER A 200 -0.02 -10.20 -17.38
C SER A 200 -0.30 -11.71 -17.17
N GLY A 201 0.29 -12.30 -16.12
CA GLY A 201 0.09 -13.69 -15.73
C GLY A 201 -1.17 -13.87 -14.89
N GLU A 202 -1.67 -15.10 -14.81
CA GLU A 202 -2.84 -15.44 -13.99
C GLU A 202 -2.45 -15.40 -12.50
N ARG A 203 -2.53 -14.21 -11.89
CA ARG A 203 -2.34 -13.95 -10.44
C ARG A 203 -1.03 -14.48 -9.85
N PRO A 204 0.12 -13.89 -10.23
CA PRO A 204 1.40 -14.25 -9.64
C PRO A 204 1.41 -13.99 -8.12
N SER A 205 1.92 -14.97 -7.40
CA SER A 205 2.21 -14.92 -5.98
C SER A 205 3.69 -14.60 -5.73
N LEU A 206 4.05 -14.20 -4.51
CA LEU A 206 5.46 -14.05 -4.14
C LEU A 206 6.28 -15.34 -4.33
N SER A 207 5.64 -16.51 -4.22
CA SER A 207 6.30 -17.81 -4.38
C SER A 207 6.69 -18.09 -5.83
N ASP A 208 5.97 -17.54 -6.81
CA ASP A 208 6.35 -17.64 -8.23
C ASP A 208 7.65 -16.88 -8.53
N PHE A 209 8.05 -15.95 -7.64
CA PHE A 209 9.33 -15.24 -7.68
C PHE A 209 10.36 -15.85 -6.70
N GLY A 210 10.14 -17.06 -6.20
CA GLY A 210 11.07 -17.72 -5.26
C GLY A 210 10.98 -17.23 -3.82
N ILE A 211 10.01 -16.37 -3.47
CA ILE A 211 9.81 -15.90 -2.10
C ILE A 211 8.71 -16.75 -1.44
N VAL A 212 9.14 -17.71 -0.63
CA VAL A 212 8.26 -18.72 -0.03
C VAL A 212 7.95 -18.42 1.43
N ASP A 213 6.77 -18.81 1.90
CA ASP A 213 6.49 -18.77 3.32
C ASP A 213 7.30 -19.83 4.07
N ALA A 214 7.56 -19.61 5.36
CA ALA A 214 8.09 -20.66 6.21
C ALA A 214 7.11 -21.86 6.18
N PRO A 215 7.61 -23.10 5.99
CA PRO A 215 6.77 -24.28 6.10
C PRO A 215 6.04 -24.24 7.44
N ARG A 216 4.72 -24.39 7.41
CA ARG A 216 3.97 -24.53 8.67
C ARG A 216 4.40 -25.84 9.32
N SER A 217 4.72 -25.80 10.60
CA SER A 217 5.17 -26.96 11.36
C SER A 217 4.28 -27.23 12.56
N ALA A 218 4.15 -28.51 12.92
CA ALA A 218 3.54 -28.97 14.15
C ALA A 218 4.65 -29.31 15.16
N TRP A 219 4.56 -28.78 16.37
CA TRP A 219 5.45 -29.17 17.46
C TRP A 219 4.88 -30.40 18.17
N VAL A 220 5.69 -31.45 18.26
CA VAL A 220 5.28 -32.75 18.78
C VAL A 220 6.32 -33.33 19.74
N HIS A 221 5.86 -34.14 20.69
CA HIS A 221 6.71 -34.96 21.52
C HIS A 221 5.96 -36.24 21.93
N GLY A 222 6.66 -37.37 21.96
CA GLY A 222 6.07 -38.66 22.36
C GLY A 222 6.27 -39.75 21.30
N PRO A 223 5.60 -40.89 21.46
CA PRO A 223 5.88 -42.10 20.68
C PRO A 223 5.21 -42.07 19.31
N LEU A 224 5.65 -41.15 18.46
CA LEU A 224 5.23 -40.97 17.07
C LEU A 224 6.33 -41.45 16.13
N GLU A 225 5.94 -42.14 15.06
CA GLU A 225 6.85 -42.68 14.07
C GLU A 225 6.41 -42.29 12.67
N LEU A 226 7.36 -41.84 11.88
CA LEU A 226 7.15 -41.43 10.49
C LEU A 226 7.94 -42.38 9.59
N GLU A 227 7.24 -43.02 8.65
CA GLU A 227 7.86 -43.83 7.61
C GLU A 227 7.88 -43.05 6.29
N PHE A 228 9.05 -42.99 5.68
CA PHE A 228 9.29 -42.39 4.38
C PHE A 228 9.79 -43.46 3.40
N ALA A 229 9.81 -43.16 2.10
CA ALA A 229 10.26 -44.09 1.06
C ALA A 229 11.70 -44.63 1.28
N HIS A 230 12.54 -43.87 2.00
CA HIS A 230 13.96 -44.19 2.20
C HIS A 230 14.36 -44.42 3.65
N GLY A 231 13.40 -44.51 4.58
CA GLY A 231 13.72 -44.75 5.99
C GLY A 231 12.60 -44.38 6.94
N ARG A 232 12.88 -44.56 8.23
CA ARG A 232 11.93 -44.30 9.32
C ARG A 232 12.57 -43.41 10.38
N ILE A 233 11.76 -42.54 10.96
CA ILE A 233 12.10 -41.69 12.09
C ILE A 233 11.20 -42.07 13.26
N ASP A 234 11.80 -42.48 14.38
CA ASP A 234 11.11 -42.73 15.65
C ASP A 234 11.31 -41.53 16.59
N LEU A 235 10.28 -40.68 16.69
CA LEU A 235 10.34 -39.47 17.51
C LEU A 235 10.25 -39.77 19.00
N GLY A 236 9.81 -40.97 19.38
CA GLY A 236 9.78 -41.41 20.77
C GLY A 236 11.18 -41.55 21.39
N GLN A 237 12.22 -41.58 20.57
CA GLN A 237 13.62 -41.63 21.00
C GLN A 237 14.21 -40.24 21.29
N LEU A 238 13.52 -39.17 20.89
CA LEU A 238 13.99 -37.81 21.12
C LEU A 238 13.79 -37.41 22.60
N SER A 239 14.76 -36.67 23.13
CA SER A 239 14.68 -36.18 24.52
C SER A 239 13.98 -34.83 24.65
N ALA A 240 13.67 -34.18 23.54
CA ALA A 240 13.02 -32.87 23.48
C ALA A 240 11.96 -32.86 22.36
N PRO A 241 10.97 -31.96 22.41
CA PRO A 241 10.04 -31.76 21.31
C PRO A 241 10.74 -31.47 19.99
N CYS A 242 10.09 -31.85 18.90
CA CYS A 242 10.55 -31.57 17.55
C CYS A 242 9.44 -30.90 16.74
N ALA A 243 9.86 -30.13 15.72
CA ALA A 243 8.95 -29.51 14.76
C ALA A 243 8.88 -30.39 13.50
N LEU A 244 7.67 -30.79 13.11
CA LEU A 244 7.41 -31.53 11.88
C LEU A 244 6.75 -30.60 10.86
N SER A 245 7.37 -30.44 9.68
CA SER A 245 6.78 -29.60 8.64
C SER A 245 5.57 -30.27 7.98
N ALA A 246 4.63 -29.49 7.47
CA ALA A 246 3.50 -30.01 6.70
C ALA A 246 3.96 -30.82 5.47
N ILE A 247 5.09 -30.44 4.88
CA ILE A 247 5.67 -31.10 3.71
C ILE A 247 6.14 -32.51 4.09
N ASP A 248 6.86 -32.64 5.20
CA ASP A 248 7.34 -33.95 5.67
C ASP A 248 6.18 -34.86 6.08
N LEU A 249 5.17 -34.30 6.77
CA LEU A 249 3.96 -35.06 7.14
C LEU A 249 3.18 -35.55 5.90
N ALA A 250 3.13 -34.76 4.83
CA ALA A 250 2.50 -35.16 3.58
C ALA A 250 3.33 -36.20 2.80
N ALA A 251 4.67 -36.10 2.87
CA ALA A 251 5.58 -37.04 2.23
C ALA A 251 5.70 -38.39 2.97
N ALA A 252 5.28 -38.45 4.24
CA ALA A 252 5.29 -39.68 5.03
C ALA A 252 4.32 -40.72 4.43
N VAL A 253 4.85 -41.89 4.12
CA VAL A 253 4.10 -43.06 3.65
C VAL A 253 3.14 -43.53 4.73
N SER A 254 3.64 -43.68 5.96
CA SER A 254 2.85 -44.04 7.12
C SER A 254 3.21 -43.16 8.33
N ILE A 255 2.22 -42.93 9.17
CA ILE A 255 2.36 -42.25 10.47
C ILE A 255 1.78 -43.21 11.50
N ALA A 256 2.57 -43.60 12.49
CA ALA A 256 2.16 -44.55 13.51
C ALA A 256 2.39 -43.96 14.90
N CYS A 257 1.43 -44.14 15.79
CA CYS A 257 1.56 -43.77 17.19
C CYS A 257 1.46 -45.02 18.07
N ARG A 258 2.42 -45.22 18.98
CA ARG A 258 2.43 -46.41 19.86
C ARG A 258 1.56 -46.25 21.11
N THR A 259 0.90 -45.10 21.28
CA THR A 259 -0.03 -44.84 22.37
C THR A 259 -1.43 -44.57 21.84
N GLY A 260 -2.45 -44.98 22.59
CA GLY A 260 -3.85 -44.68 22.27
C GLY A 260 -4.31 -43.29 22.74
N VAL A 261 -3.41 -42.48 23.31
CA VAL A 261 -3.75 -41.18 23.89
C VAL A 261 -2.92 -40.08 23.24
N CYS A 262 -3.61 -39.13 22.62
CA CYS A 262 -3.05 -37.89 22.12
C CYS A 262 -3.59 -36.71 22.94
N VAL A 263 -2.71 -35.82 23.38
CA VAL A 263 -3.04 -34.62 24.14
C VAL A 263 -2.58 -33.39 23.36
N THR A 264 -3.55 -32.55 23.01
CA THR A 264 -3.27 -31.22 22.46
C THR A 264 -3.05 -30.24 23.60
N VAL A 265 -1.95 -29.52 23.58
CA VAL A 265 -1.60 -28.53 24.61
C VAL A 265 -1.54 -27.17 23.94
N GLU A 266 -2.34 -26.21 24.40
CA GLU A 266 -2.38 -24.86 23.82
C GLU A 266 -1.21 -24.01 24.31
N ASN A 267 -0.88 -24.10 25.60
CA ASN A 267 0.17 -23.29 26.21
C ASN A 267 1.56 -23.89 25.96
N GLU A 268 2.45 -23.11 25.33
CA GLU A 268 3.80 -23.53 24.97
C GLU A 268 4.64 -23.97 26.18
N CYS A 269 4.60 -23.21 27.28
CA CYS A 269 5.35 -23.55 28.50
C CYS A 269 4.89 -24.89 29.09
N VAL A 270 3.57 -25.10 29.21
CA VAL A 270 3.00 -26.36 29.69
C VAL A 270 3.34 -27.52 28.76
N PHE A 271 3.33 -27.30 27.44
CA PHE A 271 3.74 -28.31 26.47
C PHE A 271 5.19 -28.76 26.71
N HIS A 272 6.10 -27.81 26.90
CA HIS A 272 7.52 -28.12 27.17
C HIS A 272 7.73 -28.81 28.53
N GLU A 273 6.99 -28.42 29.58
CA GLU A 273 7.04 -29.09 30.88
C GLU A 273 6.55 -30.55 30.80
N LEU A 274 5.43 -30.78 30.11
CA LEU A 274 4.89 -32.13 29.88
C LEU A 274 5.83 -32.98 29.03
N ALA A 275 6.46 -32.38 28.01
CA ALA A 275 7.44 -33.08 27.18
C ALA A 275 8.67 -33.49 28.01
N ALA A 276 9.19 -32.58 28.84
CA ALA A 276 10.32 -32.84 29.72
C ALA A 276 10.03 -33.97 30.74
N ALA A 277 8.77 -34.08 31.18
CA ALA A 277 8.33 -35.16 32.07
C ALA A 277 8.26 -36.54 31.40
N LYS A 278 8.43 -36.64 30.05
CA LYS A 278 8.42 -37.89 29.28
C LYS A 278 7.23 -38.79 29.62
N THR A 279 6.04 -38.20 29.60
CA THR A 279 4.77 -38.80 30.02
C THR A 279 4.35 -40.07 29.24
N GLY A 280 5.02 -40.39 28.13
CA GLY A 280 4.70 -41.55 27.29
C GLY A 280 3.43 -41.39 26.45
N VAL A 281 2.78 -40.23 26.52
CA VAL A 281 1.66 -39.87 25.63
C VAL A 281 2.16 -39.04 24.45
N LEU A 282 1.38 -38.99 23.36
CA LEU A 282 1.64 -38.09 22.25
C LEU A 282 1.15 -36.69 22.64
N LEU A 283 2.06 -35.72 22.65
CA LEU A 283 1.80 -34.32 22.89
C LEU A 283 1.88 -33.56 21.58
N ILE A 284 0.90 -32.70 21.30
CA ILE A 284 0.90 -31.80 20.14
C ILE A 284 0.64 -30.38 20.64
N HIS A 285 1.50 -29.44 20.32
CA HIS A 285 1.27 -28.02 20.65
C HIS A 285 0.30 -27.39 19.63
N THR A 286 -0.71 -26.66 20.12
CA THR A 286 -1.88 -26.24 19.33
C THR A 286 -2.30 -24.77 19.48
N SER A 287 -1.43 -23.87 19.97
CA SER A 287 -1.77 -22.44 20.12
C SER A 287 -2.30 -21.77 18.84
N PHE A 288 -1.73 -22.10 17.68
CA PHE A 288 -2.23 -21.68 16.37
C PHE A 288 -2.16 -22.87 15.41
N PRO A 289 -3.19 -23.74 15.36
CA PRO A 289 -3.11 -24.99 14.60
C PRO A 289 -3.00 -24.70 13.10
N GLY A 290 -1.81 -24.92 12.56
CA GLY A 290 -1.50 -24.75 11.15
C GLY A 290 -1.88 -25.98 10.32
N ALA A 291 -1.57 -25.94 9.02
CA ALA A 291 -1.81 -27.06 8.12
C ALA A 291 -1.11 -28.35 8.59
N ALA A 292 0.12 -28.25 9.12
CA ALA A 292 0.86 -29.38 9.68
C ALA A 292 0.12 -30.00 10.89
N THR A 293 -0.32 -29.17 11.84
CA THR A 293 -1.03 -29.65 13.04
C THR A 293 -2.32 -30.37 12.65
N ARG A 294 -3.08 -29.80 11.70
CA ARG A 294 -4.31 -30.42 11.19
C ARG A 294 -4.02 -31.74 10.50
N LEU A 295 -3.06 -31.75 9.56
CA LEU A 295 -2.68 -32.95 8.83
C LEU A 295 -2.22 -34.08 9.76
N LEU A 296 -1.48 -33.74 10.82
CA LEU A 296 -1.05 -34.71 11.81
C LEU A 296 -2.22 -35.26 12.65
N ILE A 297 -3.20 -34.45 13.01
CA ILE A 297 -4.37 -34.90 13.78
C ILE A 297 -5.35 -35.72 12.90
N GLU A 298 -5.42 -35.41 11.61
CA GLU A 298 -6.28 -36.09 10.64
C GLU A 298 -5.75 -37.48 10.22
N ARG A 299 -4.46 -37.76 10.39
CA ARG A 299 -3.81 -39.03 10.03
C ARG A 299 -3.54 -39.93 11.23
#